data_AF-A0A7L0SCY6-F1
#
_entry.id   AF-A0A7L0SCY6-F1
#
_cell.length_a   1.000
_cell.length_b   1.000
_cell.length_c   1.000
_cell.angle_alpha   90.00
_cell.angle_beta   90.00
_cell.angle_gamma   90.00
#
_symmetry.space_group_name_H-M   'P 1'
#
loop_
_entity.id
_entity.type
_entity.pdbx_description
1 polymer ?
#
loop_
_entity_poly.entity_id
_entity_poly.type
_entity_poly.pdbx_seq_one_letter_code
_entity_poly.pdbx_strand_id
1 'polypeptide(L)'
;IKSKKRKEDDNTGKAACLARNFYTKNISLEMSSNEVVYEQSRSIFTSEKLYNTFKVVSVTKDTDVTCTAKFNGKVITANTSPEKVEEPVARKTCNTTDISAQADTKVEKTNMLSMTVLGLRVLLAKSIAFNTLMSVKLFLF
;
A
#
# COMPACT_ATOMS: atom_id res chain seq x y z
N ILE A 1 -30.09 -10.08 19.49
CA ILE A 1 -28.72 -10.42 19.98
C ILE A 1 -28.00 -9.11 20.28
N LYS A 2 -27.82 -8.76 21.56
CA LYS A 2 -27.08 -7.55 21.97
C LYS A 2 -25.59 -7.80 21.80
N SER A 3 -24.94 -7.09 20.88
CA SER A 3 -23.49 -7.02 20.81
C SER A 3 -22.97 -6.41 22.11
N LYS A 4 -22.26 -7.20 22.92
CA LYS A 4 -21.47 -6.69 24.05
C LYS A 4 -20.39 -5.80 23.43
N LYS A 5 -20.55 -4.47 23.50
CA LYS A 5 -19.42 -3.55 23.36
C LYS A 5 -18.39 -3.97 24.41
N ARG A 6 -17.28 -4.55 23.96
CA ARG A 6 -16.12 -4.73 24.83
C ARG A 6 -15.71 -3.33 25.29
N LYS A 7 -15.59 -3.15 26.60
CA LYS A 7 -14.96 -1.95 27.16
C LYS A 7 -13.51 -2.02 26.71
N GLU A 8 -13.18 -1.29 25.65
CA GLU A 8 -11.81 -0.95 25.35
C GLU A 8 -11.41 0.05 26.44
N ASP A 9 -10.52 -0.34 27.34
CA ASP A 9 -9.92 0.63 28.26
C ASP A 9 -9.30 1.71 27.39
N ASP A 10 -9.69 2.96 27.62
CA ASP A 10 -9.45 4.10 26.72
C ASP A 10 -7.96 4.33 26.43
N ASN A 11 -7.06 3.74 27.22
CA ASN A 11 -5.61 3.82 27.07
C ASN A 11 -4.95 2.58 26.43
N THR A 12 -5.72 1.58 26.00
CA THR A 12 -5.18 0.34 25.39
C THR A 12 -5.35 0.35 23.87
N GLY A 13 -4.26 0.16 23.14
CA GLY A 13 -4.21 -0.09 21.70
C GLY A 13 -3.75 -1.51 21.36
N LYS A 14 -3.59 -1.77 20.06
CA LYS A 14 -3.07 -3.04 19.52
C LYS A 14 -1.88 -2.77 18.63
N ALA A 15 -0.80 -3.52 18.80
CA ALA A 15 0.35 -3.50 17.91
C ALA A 15 0.54 -4.87 17.27
N ALA A 16 0.93 -4.89 16.00
CA ALA A 16 1.20 -6.10 15.26
C ALA A 16 2.64 -6.09 14.72
N CYS A 17 3.31 -7.22 14.81
CA CYS A 17 4.61 -7.44 14.18
C CYS A 17 4.49 -8.55 13.17
N LEU A 18 5.04 -8.31 11.99
CA LEU A 18 4.93 -9.18 10.83
C LEU A 18 6.33 -9.46 10.27
N ALA A 19 6.75 -10.72 10.37
CA ALA A 19 7.90 -11.22 9.64
C ALA A 19 7.43 -11.82 8.31
N ARG A 20 8.05 -11.39 7.21
CA ARG A 20 7.76 -11.87 5.86
C ARG A 20 8.98 -12.50 5.22
N ASN A 21 8.75 -13.40 4.28
CA ASN A 21 9.74 -13.88 3.31
C ASN A 21 10.97 -14.53 3.96
N PHE A 22 10.77 -15.34 5.00
CA PHE A 22 11.85 -16.08 5.65
C PHE A 22 11.84 -17.57 5.27
N TYR A 23 13.02 -18.19 5.19
CA TYR A 23 13.17 -19.58 4.72
C TYR A 23 12.80 -20.64 5.76
N THR A 24 12.87 -20.31 7.04
CA THR A 24 12.75 -21.29 8.13
C THR A 24 11.36 -21.28 8.74
N LYS A 25 10.71 -22.44 8.79
CA LYS A 25 9.40 -22.59 9.44
C LYS A 25 9.35 -22.13 10.90
N ASN A 26 10.47 -22.20 11.62
CA ASN A 26 10.55 -21.85 13.04
C ASN A 26 11.21 -20.48 13.20
N ILE A 27 10.40 -19.47 13.50
CA ILE A 27 10.84 -18.13 13.89
C ILE A 27 10.10 -17.75 15.16
N SER A 28 10.79 -17.07 16.07
CA SER A 28 10.16 -16.52 17.27
C SER A 28 10.02 -15.01 17.12
N LEU A 29 8.81 -14.51 17.39
CA LEU A 29 8.53 -13.08 17.47
C LEU A 29 8.34 -12.68 18.94
N GLU A 30 9.26 -11.84 19.41
CA GLU A 30 9.21 -11.22 20.72
C GLU A 30 8.81 -9.75 20.57
N MET A 31 7.94 -9.28 21.46
CA MET A 31 7.59 -7.87 21.54
C MET A 31 7.76 -7.37 22.96
N SER A 32 7.98 -6.07 23.11
CA SER A 32 8.14 -5.42 24.42
C SER A 32 6.90 -5.51 25.33
N SER A 33 5.72 -5.81 24.78
CA SER A 33 4.50 -6.06 25.56
C SER A 33 4.26 -7.56 25.78
N ASN A 34 3.89 -7.91 27.02
CA ASN A 34 3.63 -9.28 27.46
C ASN A 34 2.18 -9.74 27.21
N GLU A 35 1.25 -8.83 26.94
CA GLU A 35 -0.15 -9.18 26.74
C GLU A 35 -0.40 -9.57 25.27
N VAL A 36 -0.27 -10.87 24.98
CA VAL A 36 -0.51 -11.43 23.66
C VAL A 36 -2.01 -11.50 23.38
N VAL A 37 -2.44 -10.81 22.32
CA VAL A 37 -3.82 -10.83 21.83
C VAL A 37 -4.01 -11.95 20.82
N TYR A 38 -3.01 -12.14 19.97
CA TYR A 38 -2.99 -13.20 18.99
C TYR A 38 -1.55 -13.58 18.63
N GLU A 39 -1.25 -14.87 18.66
CA GLU A 39 0.01 -15.40 18.18
C GLU A 39 -0.27 -16.55 17.23
N GLN A 40 0.28 -16.44 16.03
CA GLN A 40 0.10 -17.45 15.03
C GLN A 40 0.91 -18.70 15.39
N SER A 41 0.22 -19.82 15.65
CA SER A 41 0.85 -21.08 16.06
C SER A 41 1.69 -21.75 14.98
N ARG A 42 1.45 -21.44 13.69
CA ARG A 42 2.19 -21.97 12.55
C ARG A 42 2.40 -20.89 11.50
N SER A 43 3.64 -20.70 11.07
CA SER A 43 3.95 -19.80 9.96
C SER A 43 3.21 -20.20 8.68
N ILE A 44 2.70 -19.20 7.97
CA ILE A 44 2.00 -19.36 6.69
C ILE A 44 3.04 -19.60 5.60
N PHE A 45 2.89 -20.70 4.86
CA PHE A 45 3.71 -20.97 3.68
C PHE A 45 3.16 -20.24 2.46
N THR A 46 4.02 -19.54 1.72
CA THR A 46 3.66 -18.76 0.54
C THR A 46 3.91 -19.53 -0.75
N SER A 47 3.33 -19.07 -1.87
CA SER A 47 3.60 -19.61 -3.20
C SER A 47 5.07 -19.50 -3.62
N GLU A 48 5.80 -18.54 -3.05
CA GLU A 48 7.24 -18.32 -3.26
C GLU A 48 8.13 -19.31 -2.47
N LYS A 49 7.53 -20.31 -1.82
CA LYS A 49 8.21 -21.29 -0.95
C LYS A 49 8.89 -20.66 0.26
N LEU A 50 8.38 -19.51 0.71
CA LEU A 50 8.84 -18.82 1.91
C LEU A 50 7.76 -18.89 3.00
N TYR A 51 8.12 -18.50 4.21
CA TYR A 51 7.21 -18.44 5.34
C TYR A 51 6.97 -17.00 5.78
N ASN A 52 5.75 -16.75 6.25
CA ASN A 52 5.31 -15.52 6.87
C ASN A 52 4.75 -15.83 8.26
N THR A 53 4.91 -14.92 9.22
CA THR A 53 4.23 -15.05 10.51
C THR A 53 4.04 -13.71 11.17
N PHE A 54 3.06 -13.63 12.06
CA PHE A 54 2.76 -12.40 12.77
C PHE A 54 2.30 -12.69 14.19
N LYS A 55 2.47 -11.69 15.03
CA LYS A 55 2.03 -11.65 16.41
C LYS A 55 1.35 -10.31 16.67
N VAL A 56 0.35 -10.30 17.54
CA VAL A 56 -0.40 -9.12 17.93
C VAL A 56 -0.43 -9.05 19.45
N VAL A 57 -0.07 -7.90 20.00
CA VAL A 57 -0.04 -7.63 21.44
C VAL A 57 -0.90 -6.42 21.78
N SER A 58 -1.46 -6.39 22.99
CA SER A 58 -2.06 -5.19 23.55
C SER A 58 -0.93 -4.26 23.98
N VAL A 59 -1.06 -2.97 23.71
CA VAL A 59 -0.07 -1.96 24.11
C VAL A 59 -0.78 -0.78 24.72
N THR A 60 -0.12 -0.03 25.57
CA THR A 60 -0.65 1.28 25.97
C THR A 60 -0.53 2.23 24.77
N LYS A 61 -1.55 3.06 24.54
CA LYS A 61 -1.46 4.11 23.52
C LYS A 61 -0.20 4.96 23.75
N ASP A 62 0.42 5.42 22.67
CA ASP A 62 1.63 6.27 22.69
C ASP A 62 2.88 5.64 23.31
N THR A 63 2.95 4.30 23.41
CA THR A 63 4.17 3.59 23.82
C THR A 63 4.93 3.03 22.63
N ASP A 64 6.26 3.17 22.67
CA ASP A 64 7.15 2.54 21.71
C ASP A 64 7.07 1.03 21.81
N VAL A 65 6.85 0.37 20.66
CA VAL A 65 6.82 -1.09 20.59
C VAL A 65 8.08 -1.55 19.87
N THR A 66 8.85 -2.38 20.55
CA THR A 66 9.98 -3.08 19.93
C THR A 66 9.51 -4.47 19.52
N CYS A 67 9.72 -4.83 18.26
CA CYS A 67 9.58 -6.20 17.78
C CYS A 67 10.93 -6.80 17.45
N THR A 68 11.17 -8.00 17.95
CA THR A 68 12.38 -8.77 17.70
C THR A 68 12.03 -10.12 17.08
N ALA A 69 12.64 -10.39 15.93
CA ALA A 69 12.52 -11.65 15.22
C ALA A 69 13.80 -12.48 15.42
N LYS A 70 13.67 -13.68 16.00
CA LYS A 70 14.77 -14.62 16.23
C LYS A 70 14.64 -15.83 15.30
N PHE A 71 15.63 -16.03 14.43
CA PHE A 71 15.71 -17.17 13.51
C PHE A 71 17.17 -17.59 13.31
N ASN A 72 17.47 -18.90 13.34
CA ASN A 72 18.82 -19.44 13.09
C ASN A 72 19.96 -18.73 13.84
N GLY A 73 19.74 -18.35 15.11
CA GLY A 73 20.72 -17.60 15.92
C GLY A 73 20.91 -16.13 15.51
N LYS A 74 20.21 -15.66 14.48
CA LYS A 74 20.15 -14.24 14.09
C LYS A 74 18.98 -13.56 14.79
N VAL A 75 19.19 -12.30 15.13
CA VAL A 75 18.23 -11.44 15.80
C VAL A 75 18.07 -10.19 14.94
N ILE A 76 16.84 -9.90 14.52
CA ILE A 76 16.49 -8.67 13.82
C ILE A 76 15.50 -7.91 14.68
N THR A 77 15.78 -6.63 14.93
CA THR A 77 14.95 -5.77 15.78
C THR A 77 14.38 -4.63 14.94
N ALA A 78 13.09 -4.36 15.12
CA ALA A 78 12.38 -3.25 14.52
C ALA A 78 11.64 -2.48 15.62
N ASN A 79 11.74 -1.16 15.61
CA ASN A 79 11.10 -0.29 16.59
C ASN A 79 10.00 0.52 15.91
N THR A 80 8.83 0.60 16.56
CA THR A 80 7.77 1.55 16.20
C THR A 80 7.90 2.75 17.12
N SER A 81 8.16 3.92 16.54
CA SER A 81 7.89 5.21 17.19
C SER A 81 6.40 5.50 17.04
N PRO A 82 5.66 5.93 18.09
CA PRO A 82 4.35 6.52 17.90
C PRO A 82 4.57 7.77 17.07
N GLU A 83 4.16 7.71 15.81
CA GLU A 83 4.03 8.89 14.97
C GLU A 83 2.98 9.74 15.68
N LYS A 84 3.41 10.81 16.36
CA LYS A 84 2.51 11.92 16.70
C LYS A 84 1.74 12.22 15.41
N VAL A 85 0.43 12.34 15.50
CA VAL A 85 -0.40 12.85 14.42
C VAL A 85 -0.08 14.34 14.23
N GLU A 86 1.12 14.62 13.77
CA GLU A 86 1.48 15.80 13.00
C GLU A 86 1.70 15.26 11.58
N GLU A 87 1.22 16.00 10.58
CA GLU A 87 1.23 15.61 9.17
C GLU A 87 2.47 14.80 8.77
N PRO A 88 2.30 13.73 7.98
CA PRO A 88 3.38 12.80 7.70
C PRO A 88 4.42 13.49 6.82
N VAL A 89 5.44 14.08 7.46
CA VAL A 89 6.77 14.26 6.86
C VAL A 89 7.57 12.98 7.09
N ALA A 90 6.93 11.83 6.87
CA ALA A 90 7.65 10.69 6.34
C ALA A 90 8.14 11.11 4.97
N ARG A 91 9.46 11.03 4.72
CA ARG A 91 9.97 10.94 3.34
C ARG A 91 9.28 9.74 2.69
N LYS A 92 8.12 10.01 2.10
CA LYS A 92 7.36 9.09 1.30
C LYS A 92 8.20 8.94 0.03
N THR A 93 9.10 7.97 0.02
CA THR A 93 9.68 7.47 -1.23
C THR A 93 8.53 6.81 -1.98
N CYS A 94 7.69 7.64 -2.60
CA CYS A 94 6.78 7.25 -3.66
C CYS A 94 7.67 6.89 -4.85
N ASN A 95 8.16 5.66 -4.91
CA ASN A 95 8.67 5.14 -6.17
C ASN A 95 7.45 5.00 -7.09
N THR A 96 7.34 5.89 -8.07
CA THR A 96 6.27 5.89 -9.09
C THR A 96 6.19 4.54 -9.82
N THR A 97 7.25 3.76 -9.80
CA THR A 97 7.35 2.45 -10.45
C THR A 97 6.49 1.36 -9.80
N ASP A 98 6.29 1.36 -8.47
CA ASP A 98 5.63 0.25 -7.77
C ASP A 98 4.09 0.33 -7.79
N ILE A 99 3.52 1.50 -8.07
CA ILE A 99 2.05 1.68 -8.17
C ILE A 99 1.52 1.06 -9.47
N SER A 100 2.38 0.82 -10.46
CA SER A 100 2.02 0.24 -11.76
C SER A 100 1.61 -1.23 -11.68
N ALA A 101 2.00 -1.98 -10.64
CA ALA A 101 1.82 -3.42 -10.62
C ALA A 101 0.48 -3.89 -10.01
N GLN A 102 -0.25 -3.01 -9.31
CA GLN A 102 -1.44 -3.45 -8.56
C GLN A 102 -2.48 -2.33 -8.37
N ALA A 103 -2.89 -1.68 -9.46
CA ALA A 103 -4.08 -0.82 -9.45
C ALA A 103 -4.80 -0.75 -10.80
N ASP A 104 -4.56 -1.73 -11.68
CA ASP A 104 -5.15 -1.72 -13.03
C ASP A 104 -6.18 -2.86 -13.19
N THR A 105 -7.21 -2.84 -12.34
CA THR A 105 -8.41 -3.66 -12.55
C THR A 105 -9.54 -2.87 -13.23
N LYS A 106 -9.20 -1.86 -14.03
CA LYS A 106 -10.20 -1.08 -14.79
C LYS A 106 -9.80 -0.87 -16.24
N VAL A 107 -9.53 -1.99 -16.92
CA VAL A 107 -9.06 -2.06 -18.32
C VAL A 107 -10.14 -1.65 -19.36
N GLU A 108 -11.38 -1.35 -18.96
CA GLU A 108 -12.46 -1.10 -19.93
C GLU A 108 -12.73 0.39 -20.23
N LYS A 109 -12.41 1.33 -19.32
CA LYS A 109 -12.86 2.74 -19.45
C LYS A 109 -11.83 3.72 -20.03
N THR A 110 -10.56 3.33 -20.15
CA THR A 110 -9.49 4.22 -20.67
C THR A 110 -9.41 4.25 -22.21
N ASN A 111 -10.00 3.26 -22.89
CA ASN A 111 -9.93 3.16 -24.35
C ASN A 111 -10.87 4.15 -25.08
N MET A 112 -12.00 4.53 -24.46
CA MET A 112 -13.00 5.40 -25.09
C MET A 112 -12.58 6.89 -25.12
N LEU A 113 -11.86 7.36 -24.09
CA LEU A 113 -11.34 8.73 -24.04
C LEU A 113 -10.15 8.91 -24.98
N SER A 114 -9.31 7.89 -25.15
CA SER A 114 -8.17 7.94 -26.06
C SER A 114 -8.60 8.03 -27.53
N MET A 115 -9.60 7.24 -27.93
CA MET A 115 -10.10 7.23 -29.31
C MET A 115 -10.87 8.51 -29.68
N THR A 116 -11.60 9.10 -28.73
CA THR A 116 -12.28 10.39 -28.92
C THR A 116 -11.31 11.56 -29.04
N VAL A 117 -10.23 11.57 -28.25
CA VAL A 117 -9.15 12.58 -28.37
C VAL A 117 -8.43 12.48 -29.72
N LEU A 118 -8.15 11.27 -30.20
CA LEU A 118 -7.58 11.06 -31.54
C LEU A 118 -8.52 11.56 -32.65
N GLY A 119 -9.81 11.25 -32.57
CA GLY A 119 -10.81 11.75 -33.51
C GLY A 119 -10.90 13.28 -33.54
N LEU A 120 -10.90 13.92 -32.36
CA LEU A 120 -10.95 15.38 -32.25
C LEU A 120 -9.72 16.04 -32.90
N ARG A 121 -8.52 15.50 -32.70
CA ARG A 121 -7.28 16.02 -33.31
C ARG A 121 -7.33 15.98 -34.84
N VAL A 122 -7.86 14.89 -35.41
CA VAL A 122 -8.01 14.74 -36.86
C VAL A 122 -9.03 15.73 -37.41
N LEU A 123 -10.17 15.91 -36.73
CA LEU A 123 -11.20 16.86 -37.15
C LEU A 123 -10.71 18.31 -37.09
N LEU A 124 -9.98 18.68 -36.03
CA LEU A 124 -9.38 20.01 -35.90
C LEU A 124 -8.36 20.26 -37.02
N ALA A 125 -7.46 19.31 -37.29
CA ALA A 125 -6.49 19.44 -38.37
C ALA A 125 -7.15 19.59 -39.75
N LYS A 126 -8.21 18.81 -40.02
CA LYS A 126 -8.96 18.90 -41.28
C LYS A 126 -9.69 20.23 -41.44
N SER A 127 -10.29 20.75 -40.36
CA SER A 127 -10.97 22.04 -40.35
C SER A 127 -10.00 23.20 -40.61
N ILE A 128 -8.83 23.19 -39.96
CA ILE A 128 -7.77 24.19 -40.18
C ILE A 128 -7.28 24.13 -41.63
N ALA A 129 -6.99 22.94 -42.16
CA ALA A 129 -6.54 22.78 -43.55
C ALA A 129 -7.58 23.28 -44.57
N PHE A 130 -8.86 22.95 -44.37
CA PHE A 130 -9.92 23.40 -45.28
C PHE A 130 -10.15 24.91 -45.22
N ASN A 131 -10.20 25.48 -44.01
CA ASN A 131 -10.38 26.91 -43.84
C ASN A 131 -9.20 27.71 -44.40
N THR A 132 -7.96 27.26 -44.18
CA THR A 132 -6.77 27.89 -44.77
C THR A 132 -6.75 27.80 -46.30
N LEU A 133 -7.11 26.64 -46.87
CA LEU A 133 -7.19 26.47 -48.33
C LEU A 133 -8.28 27.37 -48.94
N MET A 134 -9.44 27.50 -48.30
CA MET A 134 -10.50 28.39 -48.75
C MET A 134 -10.10 29.87 -48.63
N SER A 135 -9.42 30.26 -47.55
CA SER A 135 -8.88 31.62 -47.42
C SER A 135 -7.86 31.91 -48.53
N VAL A 136 -6.90 31.02 -48.76
CA VAL A 136 -5.90 31.18 -49.83
C VAL A 136 -6.56 31.27 -51.21
N LYS A 137 -7.59 30.46 -51.47
CA LYS A 137 -8.35 30.52 -52.72
C LYS A 137 -9.05 31.87 -52.92
N LEU A 138 -9.60 32.47 -51.86
CA LEU A 138 -10.20 33.82 -51.89
C LEU A 138 -9.18 34.95 -52.08
N PHE A 139 -7.91 34.72 -51.76
CA PHE A 139 -6.86 35.73 -51.91
C PHE A 139 -6.08 35.61 -53.23
N LEU A 140 -6.03 34.41 -53.83
CA LEU A 140 -5.31 34.14 -55.09
C LEU A 140 -6.20 34.17 -56.35
N PHE A 141 -7.53 34.17 -56.20
CA PHE A 141 -8.54 34.37 -57.24
C PHE A 141 -9.52 35.46 -56.80
#